data_AF-A0A6A5H514-F1
#
_entry.id   AF-A0A6A5H514-F1
#
_cell.length_a   1.000
_cell.length_b   1.000
_cell.length_c   1.000
_cell.angle_alpha   90.00
_cell.angle_beta   90.00
_cell.angle_gamma   90.00
#
_symmetry.space_group_name_H-M   'P 1'
#
loop_
_entity.id
_entity.type
_entity.pdbx_description
1 polymer ?
#
loop_
_entity_poly.entity_id
_entity_poly.type
_entity_poly.pdbx_seq_one_letter_code
_entity_poly.pdbx_strand_id
1 'polypeptide(L)'
;MNKFLENNEWARDSSFNHFWRHYDISKRWLQHHAEATQHLHTRRHSFHKPSTECEFSNAPEPEVIEERLSRCEIRNEDAGEIEVEDMSEEMKEFFAKTHDHRRKLKEKRDAAEKKKEDDAKKGNQNEYINVEQINVRGRVEKSADHRNANVEFIEKREKAKKDYGIAATKILSMESSIEMQFETEYASNPKLWPNIPLRF
;
A
#
# COMPACT_ATOMS: atom_id res chain seq x y z
N MET A 1 -9.07 -28.77 -20.62
CA MET A 1 -7.74 -29.28 -20.24
C MET A 1 -7.37 -30.52 -21.04
N ASN A 2 -8.26 -31.53 -21.09
CA ASN A 2 -7.97 -32.84 -21.69
C ASN A 2 -7.47 -32.77 -23.14
N LYS A 3 -8.08 -31.97 -24.02
CA LYS A 3 -7.62 -31.81 -25.41
C LYS A 3 -6.23 -31.17 -25.56
N PHE A 4 -5.83 -30.27 -24.63
CA PHE A 4 -4.52 -29.61 -24.68
C PHE A 4 -3.40 -30.55 -24.22
N LEU A 5 -3.67 -31.33 -23.17
CA LEU A 5 -2.79 -32.39 -22.69
C LEU A 5 -2.70 -33.54 -23.71
N GLU A 6 -3.75 -33.77 -24.49
CA GLU A 6 -3.75 -34.75 -25.58
C GLU A 6 -2.81 -34.41 -26.73
N ASN A 7 -2.74 -33.13 -27.07
CA ASN A 7 -1.95 -32.65 -28.19
C ASN A 7 -0.50 -32.29 -27.83
N ASN A 8 -0.16 -32.25 -26.53
CA ASN A 8 1.18 -31.86 -26.06
C ASN A 8 1.76 -32.94 -25.14
N GLU A 9 2.66 -33.77 -25.69
CA GLU A 9 3.28 -34.87 -24.95
C GLU A 9 4.17 -34.40 -23.78
N TRP A 10 4.90 -33.29 -23.96
CA TRP A 10 5.75 -32.71 -22.91
C TRP A 10 4.93 -32.24 -21.69
N ALA A 11 3.69 -31.82 -21.91
CA ALA A 11 2.81 -31.35 -20.84
C ALA A 11 2.29 -32.49 -19.94
N ARG A 12 2.44 -33.76 -20.39
CA ARG A 12 2.10 -34.96 -19.61
C ARG A 12 3.27 -35.49 -18.78
N ASP A 13 4.46 -34.90 -18.92
CA ASP A 13 5.60 -35.29 -18.12
C ASP A 13 5.34 -35.02 -16.63
N SER A 14 5.77 -35.96 -15.79
CA SER A 14 5.56 -35.93 -14.34
C SER A 14 6.25 -34.74 -13.67
N SER A 15 7.30 -34.21 -14.29
CA SER A 15 7.99 -32.99 -13.87
C SER A 15 7.06 -31.77 -13.77
N PHE A 16 6.03 -31.69 -14.61
CA PHE A 16 5.06 -30.59 -14.64
C PHE A 16 3.82 -30.83 -13.76
N ASN A 17 3.73 -31.93 -13.02
CA ASN A 17 2.59 -32.20 -12.13
C ASN A 17 2.37 -31.08 -11.10
N HIS A 18 3.46 -30.52 -10.57
CA HIS A 18 3.37 -29.41 -9.62
C HIS A 18 2.76 -28.17 -10.29
N PHE A 19 3.25 -27.83 -11.48
CA PHE A 19 2.75 -26.71 -12.28
C PHE A 19 1.25 -26.86 -12.58
N TRP A 20 0.80 -28.02 -13.06
CA TRP A 20 -0.61 -28.23 -13.38
C TRP A 20 -1.52 -28.21 -12.14
N ARG A 21 -1.05 -28.73 -11.00
CA ARG A 21 -1.78 -28.59 -9.73
C ARG A 21 -1.97 -27.13 -9.33
N HIS A 22 -0.94 -26.30 -9.48
CA HIS A 22 -1.04 -24.86 -9.25
C HIS A 22 -2.00 -24.19 -10.21
N TYR A 23 -1.88 -24.50 -11.50
CA TYR A 23 -2.75 -23.96 -12.52
C TYR A 23 -4.23 -24.26 -12.22
N ASP A 24 -4.56 -25.49 -11.82
CA ASP A 24 -5.92 -25.88 -11.47
C ASP A 24 -6.43 -25.15 -10.22
N ILE A 25 -5.58 -24.94 -9.20
CA ILE A 25 -5.93 -24.18 -8.00
C ILE A 25 -6.21 -22.71 -8.38
N SER A 26 -5.31 -22.07 -9.12
CA SER A 26 -5.46 -20.69 -9.58
C SER A 26 -6.72 -20.51 -10.43
N LYS A 27 -7.02 -21.48 -11.29
CA LYS A 27 -8.22 -21.47 -12.11
C LYS A 27 -9.50 -21.57 -11.28
N ARG A 28 -9.55 -22.43 -10.25
CA ARG A 28 -10.68 -22.51 -9.32
C ARG A 28 -10.87 -21.22 -8.54
N TRP A 29 -9.78 -20.62 -8.08
CA TRP A 29 -9.83 -19.33 -7.41
C TRP A 29 -10.41 -18.24 -8.31
N LEU A 30 -9.95 -18.16 -9.57
CA LEU A 30 -10.47 -17.21 -10.55
C LEU A 30 -11.97 -17.40 -10.81
N GLN A 31 -12.43 -18.65 -10.91
CA GLN A 31 -13.85 -18.98 -11.06
C GLN A 31 -14.68 -18.53 -9.87
N HIS A 32 -14.27 -18.89 -8.64
CA HIS A 32 -14.96 -18.44 -7.43
C HIS A 32 -14.99 -16.92 -7.30
N HIS A 33 -13.91 -16.24 -7.68
CA HIS A 33 -13.86 -14.78 -7.67
C HIS A 33 -14.84 -14.18 -8.70
N ALA A 34 -14.89 -14.73 -9.92
CA ALA A 34 -15.82 -14.29 -10.95
C ALA A 34 -17.28 -14.48 -10.52
N GLU A 35 -17.62 -15.64 -9.93
CA GLU A 35 -18.95 -15.93 -9.37
C GLU A 35 -19.32 -14.95 -8.24
N ALA A 36 -18.43 -14.74 -7.27
CA ALA A 36 -18.66 -13.79 -6.18
C ALA A 36 -18.87 -12.36 -6.71
N THR A 37 -18.08 -11.95 -7.70
CA THR A 37 -18.21 -10.65 -8.37
C THR A 37 -19.55 -10.54 -9.08
N GLN A 38 -19.99 -11.57 -9.80
CA GLN A 38 -21.29 -11.61 -10.47
C GLN A 38 -22.45 -11.56 -9.46
N HIS A 39 -22.34 -12.27 -8.33
CA HIS A 39 -23.32 -12.21 -7.25
C HIS A 39 -23.43 -10.81 -6.63
N LEU A 40 -22.33 -10.07 -6.50
CA LEU A 40 -22.36 -8.69 -6.03
C LEU A 40 -23.01 -7.74 -7.04
N HIS A 41 -22.73 -7.91 -8.33
CA HIS A 41 -23.35 -7.10 -9.39
C HIS A 41 -24.86 -7.36 -9.47
N THR A 42 -25.30 -8.61 -9.44
CA THR A 42 -26.73 -8.96 -9.44
C THR A 42 -27.46 -8.46 -8.19
N ARG A 43 -26.83 -8.55 -7.01
CA ARG A 43 -27.37 -7.98 -5.76
C ARG A 43 -27.47 -6.44 -5.80
N ARG A 44 -26.52 -5.75 -6.43
CA ARG A 44 -26.58 -4.29 -6.65
C ARG A 44 -27.69 -3.88 -7.62
N HIS A 45 -27.96 -4.67 -8.66
CA HIS A 45 -29.05 -4.43 -9.60
C HIS A 45 -30.46 -4.64 -9.02
N SER A 46 -30.60 -5.35 -7.89
CA SER A 46 -31.90 -5.56 -7.25
C SER A 46 -32.39 -4.38 -6.39
N PHE A 47 -31.54 -3.38 -6.10
CA PHE A 47 -31.88 -2.26 -5.19
C PHE A 47 -31.64 -0.84 -5.76
N HIS A 48 -31.30 -0.69 -7.04
CA HIS A 48 -31.14 0.64 -7.65
C HIS A 48 -31.85 0.76 -9.00
N LYS A 49 -32.83 1.69 -9.08
CA LYS A 49 -33.30 2.27 -10.35
C LYS A 49 -32.10 2.94 -11.05
N PRO A 50 -31.94 2.78 -12.37
CA PRO A 50 -30.81 3.35 -13.08
C PRO A 50 -31.06 4.84 -13.28
N SER A 51 -30.30 5.69 -12.58
CA SER A 51 -30.04 7.05 -13.02
C SER A 51 -28.67 7.06 -13.67
N THR A 52 -28.69 7.17 -15.00
CA THR A 52 -27.74 7.91 -15.85
C THR A 52 -26.24 7.76 -15.55
N GLU A 53 -25.59 7.02 -16.46
CA GLU A 53 -24.17 7.16 -16.86
C GLU A 53 -23.10 6.89 -15.78
N CYS A 54 -22.69 5.61 -15.68
CA CYS A 54 -21.36 5.25 -15.19
C CYS A 54 -20.60 4.61 -16.36
N GLU A 55 -19.96 5.47 -17.15
CA GLU A 55 -19.16 5.13 -18.33
C GLU A 55 -17.72 4.72 -17.95
N PHE A 56 -17.53 4.16 -16.75
CA PHE A 56 -16.20 3.82 -16.21
C PHE A 56 -15.91 2.30 -16.22
N SER A 57 -16.86 1.46 -16.61
CA SER A 57 -16.76 0.00 -16.57
C SER A 57 -16.20 -0.65 -17.84
N ASN A 58 -15.89 0.12 -18.89
CA ASN A 58 -15.42 -0.40 -20.18
C ASN A 58 -13.96 -0.02 -20.53
N ALA A 59 -13.15 0.40 -19.55
CA ALA A 59 -11.74 0.66 -19.80
C ALA A 59 -10.97 -0.68 -19.93
N PRO A 60 -10.29 -0.97 -21.06
CA PRO A 60 -9.47 -2.16 -21.19
C PRO A 60 -8.29 -2.10 -20.20
N GLU A 61 -8.13 -3.14 -19.40
CA GLU A 61 -7.07 -3.30 -18.42
C GLU A 61 -5.72 -3.46 -19.15
N PRO A 62 -4.67 -2.69 -18.80
CA PRO A 62 -3.41 -2.74 -19.52
C PRO A 62 -2.65 -4.04 -19.23
N GLU A 63 -2.16 -4.69 -20.28
CA GLU A 63 -1.32 -5.88 -20.21
C GLU A 63 -0.03 -5.59 -19.42
N VAL A 64 0.18 -6.33 -18.33
CA VAL A 64 1.40 -6.27 -17.53
C VAL A 64 2.50 -7.06 -18.26
N ILE A 65 3.38 -6.33 -18.94
CA ILE A 65 4.59 -6.92 -19.54
C ILE A 65 5.56 -7.26 -18.40
N GLU A 66 5.80 -8.56 -18.18
CA GLU A 66 6.67 -9.15 -17.12
C GLU A 66 8.19 -8.84 -17.29
N GLU A 67 8.56 -7.94 -18.19
CA GLU A 67 9.95 -7.70 -18.60
C GLU A 67 10.71 -6.71 -17.69
N ARG A 68 10.06 -6.17 -16.63
CA ARG A 68 10.63 -5.07 -15.84
C ARG A 68 11.30 -5.43 -14.51
N LEU A 69 11.68 -6.69 -14.31
CA LEU A 69 12.37 -7.15 -13.10
C LEU A 69 13.88 -7.42 -13.26
N SER A 70 14.54 -6.88 -14.30
CA SER A 70 16.01 -6.87 -14.36
C SER A 70 16.56 -5.59 -13.74
N ARG A 71 16.69 -5.59 -12.40
CA ARG A 71 17.29 -4.49 -11.63
C ARG A 71 18.81 -4.56 -11.77
N CYS A 72 19.38 -3.47 -12.26
CA CYS A 72 20.81 -3.27 -12.49
C CYS A 72 21.65 -3.48 -11.21
N GLU A 73 22.64 -4.38 -11.27
CA GLU A 73 23.74 -4.46 -10.32
C GLU A 73 24.77 -3.37 -10.68
N ILE A 74 24.95 -2.38 -9.81
CA ILE A 74 26.02 -1.39 -9.95
C ILE A 74 27.26 -1.96 -9.29
N ARG A 75 28.22 -2.41 -10.13
CA ARG A 75 29.56 -2.85 -9.74
C ARG A 75 30.34 -1.64 -9.21
N ASN A 76 30.66 -1.64 -7.92
CA ASN A 76 31.54 -0.63 -7.32
C ASN A 76 32.99 -1.04 -7.59
N GLU A 77 33.60 -0.47 -8.62
CA GLU A 77 35.04 -0.59 -8.88
C GLU A 77 35.66 0.81 -8.88
N ASP A 78 36.75 0.90 -8.13
CA ASP A 78 37.75 1.96 -8.07
C ASP A 78 37.32 3.39 -7.71
N ALA A 79 37.40 3.68 -6.41
CA ALA A 79 37.77 4.99 -5.90
C ALA A 79 39.30 5.18 -6.07
N GLY A 80 39.76 5.34 -7.31
CA GLY A 80 41.11 5.83 -7.58
C GLY A 80 41.17 7.32 -7.28
N GLU A 81 42.07 7.74 -6.38
CA GLU A 81 42.41 9.14 -6.15
C GLU A 81 42.90 9.75 -7.48
N ILE A 82 42.06 10.57 -8.09
CA ILE A 82 42.43 11.37 -9.26
C ILE A 82 43.32 12.50 -8.74
N GLU A 83 44.64 12.42 -8.99
CA GLU A 83 45.60 13.47 -8.68
C GLU A 83 45.17 14.80 -9.33
N VAL A 84 45.07 15.85 -8.50
CA VAL A 84 44.37 17.12 -8.79
C VAL A 84 45.36 18.23 -9.18
N GLU A 85 46.45 17.92 -9.88
CA GLU A 85 47.46 18.95 -10.16
C GLU A 85 47.14 19.86 -11.37
N ASP A 86 46.46 19.39 -12.43
CA ASP A 86 46.36 20.14 -13.71
C ASP A 86 44.94 20.58 -14.14
N MET A 87 44.01 20.80 -13.19
CA MET A 87 42.66 21.30 -13.55
C MET A 87 42.60 22.83 -13.60
N SER A 88 41.90 23.37 -14.62
CA SER A 88 41.65 24.81 -14.75
C SER A 88 40.94 25.37 -13.51
N GLU A 89 41.15 26.65 -13.22
CA GLU A 89 40.66 27.30 -12.00
C GLU A 89 39.13 27.22 -11.88
N GLU A 90 38.42 27.37 -13.00
CA GLU A 90 36.96 27.20 -13.09
C GLU A 90 36.52 25.75 -12.78
N MET A 91 37.29 24.75 -13.21
CA MET A 91 36.99 23.35 -12.92
C MET A 91 37.25 23.01 -11.45
N LYS A 92 38.28 23.60 -10.82
CA LYS A 92 38.53 23.50 -9.37
C LYS A 92 37.36 24.08 -8.56
N GLU A 93 36.82 25.22 -8.98
CA GLU A 93 35.62 25.81 -8.36
C GLU A 93 34.38 24.92 -8.51
N PHE A 94 34.19 24.30 -9.69
CA PHE A 94 33.09 23.36 -9.92
C PHE A 94 33.17 22.12 -9.01
N PHE A 95 34.37 21.56 -8.83
CA PHE A 95 34.59 20.43 -7.93
C PHE A 95 34.40 20.82 -6.46
N ALA A 96 34.87 22.00 -6.05
CA ALA A 96 34.62 22.53 -4.70
C ALA A 96 33.11 22.66 -4.41
N LYS A 97 32.35 23.22 -5.36
CA LYS A 97 30.89 23.34 -5.27
C LYS A 97 30.18 21.98 -5.20
N THR A 98 30.66 21.01 -5.99
CA THR A 98 30.12 19.64 -6.00
C THR A 98 30.40 18.91 -4.68
N HIS A 99 31.62 19.06 -4.16
CA HIS A 99 32.02 18.49 -2.87
C HIS A 99 31.19 19.09 -1.73
N ASP A 100 30.99 20.41 -1.73
CA ASP A 100 30.15 21.09 -0.75
C ASP A 100 28.69 20.66 -0.79
N HIS A 101 28.13 20.45 -1.98
CA HIS A 101 26.77 19.96 -2.12
C HIS A 101 26.63 18.52 -1.59
N ARG A 102 27.59 17.64 -1.91
CA ARG A 102 27.63 16.27 -1.38
C ARG A 102 27.76 16.25 0.15
N ARG A 103 28.60 17.12 0.70
CA ARG A 103 28.77 17.29 2.15
C ARG A 103 27.46 17.73 2.82
N LYS A 104 26.80 18.77 2.29
CA LYS A 104 25.50 19.25 2.81
C LYS A 104 24.40 18.18 2.74
N LEU A 105 24.39 17.36 1.69
CA LEU A 105 23.43 16.25 1.59
C LEU A 105 23.71 15.15 2.60
N LYS A 106 24.98 14.83 2.86
CA LYS A 106 25.39 13.86 3.89
C LYS A 106 24.97 14.34 5.27
N GLU A 107 25.29 15.59 5.62
CA GLU A 107 24.87 16.19 6.90
C GLU A 107 23.34 16.19 7.10
N LYS A 108 22.57 16.47 6.05
CA LYS A 108 21.10 16.38 6.11
C LYS A 108 20.60 14.96 6.35
N ARG A 109 21.25 13.95 5.75
CA ARG A 109 20.90 12.54 5.94
C ARG A 109 21.23 12.10 7.36
N ASP A 110 22.43 12.42 7.84
CA ASP A 110 22.88 12.05 9.18
C ASP A 110 22.04 12.78 10.27
N ALA A 111 21.65 14.04 10.04
CA ALA A 111 20.76 14.77 10.95
C ALA A 111 19.34 14.21 10.95
N ALA A 112 18.83 13.73 9.81
CA ALA A 112 17.53 13.07 9.74
C ALA A 112 17.57 11.69 10.41
N GLU A 113 18.68 10.96 10.30
CA GLU A 113 18.89 9.68 10.98
C GLU A 113 19.02 9.85 12.50
N LYS A 114 19.78 10.83 12.97
CA LYS A 114 19.84 11.18 14.41
C LYS A 114 18.48 11.60 14.97
N LYS A 115 17.70 12.40 14.23
CA LYS A 115 16.33 12.74 14.64
C LYS A 115 15.45 11.49 14.74
N LYS A 116 15.55 10.55 13.78
CA LYS A 116 14.85 9.27 13.85
C LYS A 116 15.32 8.42 15.03
N GLU A 117 16.61 8.38 15.34
CA GLU A 117 17.14 7.68 16.51
C GLU A 117 16.67 8.31 17.83
N ASP A 118 16.63 9.64 17.92
CA ASP A 118 16.15 10.37 19.12
C ASP A 118 14.64 10.18 19.31
N ASP A 119 13.86 10.19 18.23
CA ASP A 119 12.42 9.87 18.25
C ASP A 119 12.19 8.39 18.59
N ALA A 120 13.05 7.48 18.09
CA ALA A 120 13.04 6.05 18.42
C ALA A 120 13.53 5.73 19.84
N LYS A 121 14.28 6.63 20.50
CA LYS A 121 14.62 6.54 21.93
C LYS A 121 13.50 7.08 22.83
N LYS A 122 12.64 7.95 22.32
CA LYS A 122 11.48 8.51 23.04
C LYS A 122 10.24 7.62 22.97
N GLY A 123 10.04 6.88 21.88
CA GLY A 123 9.07 5.81 21.79
C GLY A 123 9.74 4.47 22.10
N ASN A 124 9.10 3.59 22.86
CA ASN A 124 9.53 2.21 23.08
C ASN A 124 9.45 1.43 21.74
N GLN A 125 10.34 1.71 20.78
CA GLN A 125 10.24 1.24 19.40
C GLN A 125 11.14 0.03 19.21
N ASN A 126 10.73 -1.09 19.80
CA ASN A 126 10.92 -2.46 19.29
C ASN A 126 10.06 -3.45 20.11
N GLU A 127 8.87 -3.01 20.55
CA GLU A 127 7.90 -3.94 21.10
C GLU A 127 7.25 -4.68 19.93
N TYR A 128 7.48 -5.98 19.84
CA TYR A 128 6.85 -6.84 18.85
C TYR A 128 5.33 -6.77 19.03
N ILE A 129 4.64 -6.13 18.07
CA ILE A 129 3.19 -5.97 18.10
C ILE A 129 2.56 -7.19 17.42
N ASN A 130 1.76 -7.95 18.17
CA ASN A 130 1.01 -9.05 17.60
C ASN A 130 0.02 -8.53 16.56
N VAL A 131 -0.13 -9.25 15.44
CA VAL A 131 -1.01 -8.86 14.32
C VAL A 131 -2.46 -8.63 14.78
N GLU A 132 -2.89 -9.34 15.82
CA GLU A 132 -4.21 -9.20 16.47
C GLU A 132 -4.43 -7.84 17.16
N GLN A 133 -3.37 -7.09 17.45
CA GLN A 133 -3.44 -5.76 18.09
C GLN A 133 -3.58 -4.61 17.07
N ILE A 134 -3.50 -4.92 15.77
CA ILE A 134 -3.66 -3.95 14.69
C ILE A 134 -5.08 -4.06 14.15
N ASN A 135 -5.94 -3.13 14.54
CA ASN A 135 -7.34 -3.11 14.11
C ASN A 135 -7.46 -2.32 12.79
N VAL A 136 -8.63 -2.37 12.14
CA VAL A 136 -8.94 -1.56 10.92
C VAL A 136 -8.73 -0.06 11.16
N ARG A 137 -8.93 0.41 12.40
CA ARG A 137 -8.68 1.79 12.82
C ARG A 137 -7.21 2.10 13.17
N GLY A 138 -6.30 1.14 12.96
CA GLY A 138 -4.89 1.25 13.31
C GLY A 138 -4.56 0.75 14.72
N ARG A 139 -3.37 1.10 15.21
CA ARG A 139 -2.88 0.72 16.55
C ARG A 139 -3.75 1.37 17.63
N VAL A 140 -4.39 0.56 18.47
CA VAL A 140 -5.09 1.06 19.65
C VAL A 140 -4.07 1.25 20.77
N GLU A 141 -3.47 2.44 20.82
CA GLU A 141 -2.66 2.82 21.97
C GLU A 141 -3.58 3.08 23.17
N LYS A 142 -3.52 2.20 24.16
CA LYS A 142 -4.17 2.42 25.46
C LYS A 142 -3.30 3.39 26.25
N SER A 143 -3.55 4.69 26.11
CA SER A 143 -2.98 5.66 27.05
C SER A 143 -3.62 5.46 28.43
N ALA A 144 -2.81 5.51 29.49
CA ALA A 144 -3.31 5.53 30.86
C ALA A 144 -3.97 6.87 31.22
N ASP A 145 -3.78 7.90 30.39
CA ASP A 145 -4.50 9.17 30.50
C ASP A 145 -5.94 9.04 29.98
N HIS A 146 -6.84 9.66 30.73
CA HIS A 146 -8.24 9.79 30.37
C HIS A 146 -8.35 10.75 29.18
N ARG A 147 -8.70 10.24 28.00
CA ARG A 147 -8.97 11.09 26.83
C ARG A 147 -10.07 12.08 27.16
N ASN A 148 -9.79 13.38 26.99
CA ASN A 148 -10.80 14.42 27.10
C ASN A 148 -11.59 14.51 25.78
N ALA A 149 -12.60 13.66 25.64
CA ALA A 149 -13.42 13.57 24.43
C ALA A 149 -14.07 14.91 24.03
N ASN A 150 -14.30 15.81 24.99
CA ASN A 150 -14.91 17.11 24.71
C ASN A 150 -13.93 18.04 24.00
N VAL A 151 -12.67 18.07 24.45
CA VAL A 151 -11.59 18.83 23.79
C VAL A 151 -11.36 18.32 22.37
N GLU A 152 -11.25 17.00 22.19
CA GLU A 152 -11.08 16.39 20.87
C GLU A 152 -12.24 16.73 19.92
N PHE A 153 -13.48 16.74 20.43
CA PHE A 153 -14.66 17.10 19.64
C PHE A 153 -14.64 18.57 19.20
N ILE A 154 -14.24 19.48 20.11
CA ILE A 154 -14.10 20.91 19.79
C ILE A 154 -13.03 21.10 18.72
N GLU A 155 -11.85 20.51 18.91
CA GLU A 155 -10.74 20.58 17.96
C GLU A 155 -11.14 20.04 16.58
N LYS A 156 -11.82 18.88 16.52
CA LYS A 156 -12.32 18.33 15.26
C LYS A 156 -13.29 19.29 14.57
N ARG A 157 -14.20 19.92 15.33
CA ARG A 157 -15.18 20.87 14.79
C ARG A 157 -14.54 22.16 14.30
N GLU A 158 -13.54 22.68 15.01
CA GLU A 158 -12.79 23.87 14.61
C GLU A 158 -11.94 23.60 13.37
N LYS A 159 -11.25 22.46 13.33
CA LYS A 159 -10.52 22.02 12.16
C LYS A 159 -11.44 21.87 10.95
N ALA A 160 -12.60 21.22 11.11
CA ALA A 160 -13.57 21.09 10.02
C ALA A 160 -14.12 22.45 9.55
N LYS A 161 -14.35 23.41 10.46
CA LYS A 161 -14.72 24.79 10.08
C LYS A 161 -13.61 25.47 9.29
N LYS A 162 -12.35 25.25 9.65
CA LYS A 162 -11.18 25.82 8.95
C LYS A 162 -11.03 25.22 7.55
N ASP A 163 -11.18 23.90 7.42
CA ASP A 163 -10.94 23.17 6.18
C ASP A 163 -12.13 23.28 5.20
N TYR A 164 -13.37 23.27 5.72
CA TYR A 164 -14.59 23.14 4.91
C TYR A 164 -15.56 24.33 5.02
N GLY A 165 -15.30 25.31 5.89
CA GLY A 165 -16.12 26.52 6.03
C GLY A 165 -17.60 26.23 6.32
N ILE A 166 -18.49 26.78 5.49
CA ILE A 166 -19.96 26.64 5.63
C ILE A 166 -20.40 25.16 5.48
N ALA A 167 -19.67 24.37 4.70
CA ALA A 167 -19.98 22.96 4.46
C ALA A 167 -19.56 22.03 5.61
N ALA A 168 -18.82 22.54 6.60
CA ALA A 168 -18.26 21.74 7.70
C ALA A 168 -19.31 20.92 8.44
N THR A 169 -20.47 21.50 8.74
CA THR A 169 -21.56 20.81 9.46
C THR A 169 -22.14 19.66 8.63
N LYS A 170 -22.32 19.88 7.33
CA LYS A 170 -22.82 18.85 6.39
C LYS A 170 -21.83 17.70 6.27
N ILE A 171 -20.54 17.99 6.09
CA ILE A 171 -19.49 16.96 5.96
C ILE A 171 -19.36 16.16 7.25
N LEU A 172 -19.29 16.81 8.42
CA LEU A 172 -19.25 16.11 9.71
C LEU A 172 -20.47 15.21 9.93
N SER A 173 -21.66 15.65 9.51
CA SER A 173 -22.87 14.84 9.56
C SER A 173 -22.77 13.61 8.66
N MET A 174 -22.25 13.78 7.44
CA MET A 174 -22.06 12.67 6.49
C MET A 174 -21.01 11.67 7.00
N GLU A 175 -19.88 12.15 7.51
CA GLU A 175 -18.85 11.31 8.15
C GLU A 175 -19.44 10.47 9.29
N SER A 176 -20.22 11.10 10.18
CA SER A 176 -20.87 10.41 11.29
C SER A 176 -21.86 9.33 10.81
N SER A 177 -22.62 9.63 9.75
CA SER A 177 -23.54 8.65 9.15
C SER A 177 -22.79 7.46 8.54
N ILE A 178 -21.68 7.71 7.84
CA ILE A 178 -20.86 6.65 7.24
C ILE A 178 -20.21 5.79 8.34
N GLU A 179 -19.69 6.42 9.39
CA GLU A 179 -19.09 5.75 10.53
C GLU A 179 -20.11 4.86 11.26
N MET A 180 -21.32 5.36 11.49
CA MET A 180 -22.40 4.58 12.10
C MET A 180 -22.79 3.37 11.25
N GLN A 181 -22.89 3.55 9.92
CA GLN A 181 -23.17 2.45 9.00
C GLN A 181 -22.04 1.42 9.02
N PHE A 182 -20.79 1.89 8.97
CA PHE A 182 -19.61 1.03 9.03
C PHE A 182 -19.60 0.20 10.31
N GLU A 183 -19.79 0.80 11.49
CA GLU A 183 -19.81 0.07 12.77
C GLU A 183 -20.94 -0.96 12.83
N THR A 184 -22.12 -0.62 12.29
CA THR A 184 -23.25 -1.55 12.21
C THR A 184 -22.95 -2.74 11.30
N GLU A 185 -22.36 -2.49 10.12
CA GLU A 185 -21.99 -3.53 9.18
C GLU A 185 -20.81 -4.37 9.69
N TYR A 186 -19.81 -3.76 10.29
CA TYR A 186 -18.64 -4.42 10.86
C TYR A 186 -19.03 -5.35 12.01
N ALA A 187 -19.90 -4.91 12.90
CA ALA A 187 -20.39 -5.73 14.01
C ALA A 187 -21.27 -6.90 13.53
N SER A 188 -22.01 -6.75 12.44
CA SER A 188 -22.92 -7.79 11.93
C SER A 188 -22.26 -8.77 10.95
N ASN A 189 -21.41 -8.29 10.05
CA ASN A 189 -20.77 -9.07 8.99
C ASN A 189 -19.35 -8.55 8.72
N PRO A 190 -18.38 -8.85 9.59
CA PRO A 190 -17.00 -8.48 9.33
C PRO A 190 -16.52 -9.22 8.08
N LYS A 191 -16.41 -8.51 6.96
CA LYS A 191 -15.81 -9.03 5.72
C LYS A 191 -14.31 -9.15 5.97
N LEU A 192 -13.90 -10.29 6.50
CA LEU A 192 -12.49 -10.63 6.62
C LEU A 192 -11.91 -10.74 5.20
N TRP A 193 -10.63 -10.42 5.09
CA TRP A 193 -9.87 -10.74 3.90
C TRP A 193 -10.01 -12.24 3.63
N PRO A 194 -10.19 -12.67 2.36
CA PRO A 194 -10.26 -14.08 2.05
C PRO A 194 -9.00 -14.75 2.58
N ASN A 195 -9.16 -15.82 3.36
CA ASN A 195 -8.04 -16.56 3.92
C ASN A 195 -7.27 -17.19 2.74
N ILE A 196 -6.18 -16.54 2.34
CA ILE A 196 -5.29 -17.04 1.29
C ILE A 196 -4.61 -18.27 1.89
N PRO A 197 -4.80 -19.47 1.32
CA PRO A 197 -4.17 -20.67 1.87
C PRO A 197 -2.65 -20.51 1.85
N LEU A 198 -2.08 -20.25 3.03
CA LEU A 198 -0.64 -20.31 3.24
C LEU A 198 -0.25 -21.77 3.16
N ARG A 199 0.66 -22.07 2.22
CA ARG A 199 1.22 -23.41 2.06
C ARG A 199 2.12 -23.71 3.26
N PHE A 200 1.85 -24.83 3.94
CA PHE A 200 2.83 -25.53 4.77
C PHE A 200 3.30 -26.77 4.01
#